data_AF-E2ANI3-F1
#
_entry.id   AF-E2ANI3-F1
#
_cell.length_a   1.000
_cell.length_b   1.000
_cell.length_c   1.000
_cell.angle_alpha   90.00
_cell.angle_beta   90.00
_cell.angle_gamma   90.00
#
_symmetry.space_group_name_H-M   'P 1'
#
loop_
_entity.id
_entity.type
_entity.pdbx_description
1 polymer ?
#
loop_
_entity_poly.entity_id
_entity_poly.type
_entity_poly.pdbx_seq_one_letter_code
_entity_poly.pdbx_strand_id
1 'polypeptide(L)'
;NVVYKINCSDCDVSYIGQTSRMLKTRIFEHRSQINRNHVTPSTVTSHRLQCDHDFRWDDVQVLDETSSYYKRLISEMLFIKRQKNGLNLQTDTENLPSLYL
;
A
#
# COMPACT_ATOMS: atom_id res chain seq x y z
N ASN A 1 3.41 -6.26 13.06
CA ASN A 1 4.25 -5.65 12.00
C ASN A 1 4.03 -6.40 10.71
N VAL A 2 3.30 -5.83 9.77
CA VAL A 2 2.83 -6.57 8.59
C VAL A 2 3.08 -5.79 7.30
N VAL A 3 3.26 -6.53 6.20
CA VAL A 3 3.07 -6.06 4.83
C VAL A 3 1.66 -6.46 4.41
N TYR A 4 0.91 -5.54 3.83
CA TYR A 4 -0.47 -5.75 3.45
C TYR A 4 -0.75 -5.28 2.03
N LYS A 5 -1.83 -5.80 1.45
CA LYS A 5 -2.35 -5.45 0.14
C LYS A 5 -3.80 -5.02 0.26
N ILE A 6 -4.14 -3.92 -0.40
CA ILE A 6 -5.52 -3.44 -0.58
C ILE A 6 -5.82 -3.44 -2.07
N ASN A 7 -6.89 -4.12 -2.46
CA ASN A 7 -7.36 -4.12 -3.85
C ASN A 7 -8.39 -3.00 -4.06
N CYS A 8 -8.38 -2.40 -5.25
CA CYS A 8 -9.51 -1.61 -5.71
C CYS A 8 -10.73 -2.55 -5.91
N SER A 9 -11.92 -2.03 -5.64
CA SER A 9 -13.18 -2.75 -5.84
C SER A 9 -13.63 -2.77 -7.31
N ASP A 10 -13.20 -1.78 -8.08
CA ASP A 10 -13.78 -1.44 -9.38
C ASP A 10 -12.83 -1.70 -10.55
N CYS A 11 -11.53 -1.88 -10.29
CA CYS A 11 -10.56 -2.28 -11.30
C CYS A 11 -9.44 -3.17 -10.74
N ASP A 12 -8.69 -3.81 -11.65
CA ASP A 12 -7.59 -4.72 -11.33
C ASP A 12 -6.31 -3.93 -10.98
N VAL A 13 -6.38 -3.10 -9.94
CA VAL A 13 -5.23 -2.41 -9.36
C VAL A 13 -5.18 -2.67 -7.86
N SER A 14 -3.97 -2.58 -7.30
CA SER A 14 -3.78 -2.77 -5.86
C SER A 14 -2.67 -1.90 -5.30
N TYR A 15 -2.79 -1.57 -4.02
CA TYR A 15 -1.77 -0.89 -3.24
C TYR A 15 -1.16 -1.85 -2.23
N ILE A 16 0.16 -1.81 -2.11
CA ILE A 16 0.91 -2.56 -1.10
C ILE A 16 1.58 -1.58 -0.16
N GLY A 17 1.46 -1.84 1.13
CA GLY A 17 2.10 -1.03 2.16
C GLY A 17 2.53 -1.87 3.35
N GLN A 18 3.36 -1.30 4.22
CA GLN A 18 3.69 -1.90 5.51
C GLN A 18 3.22 -1.05 6.70
N THR A 19 3.10 -1.69 7.85
CA THR A 19 2.83 -0.99 9.11
C THR A 19 3.42 -1.70 10.32
N SER A 20 3.92 -0.91 11.28
CA SER A 20 4.24 -1.37 12.62
C SER A 20 3.08 -1.21 13.62
N ARG A 21 2.01 -0.51 13.23
CA ARG A 21 0.77 -0.38 14.00
C ARG A 21 -0.15 -1.58 13.78
N MET A 22 -1.26 -1.62 14.50
CA MET A 22 -2.36 -2.52 14.16
C MET A 22 -2.84 -2.22 12.74
N LEU A 23 -2.99 -3.27 11.92
CA LEU A 23 -3.41 -3.14 10.52
C LEU A 23 -4.71 -2.34 10.41
N LYS A 24 -5.71 -2.66 11.22
CA LYS A 24 -7.00 -1.96 11.28
C LYS A 24 -6.85 -0.43 11.45
N THR A 25 -5.92 0.02 12.30
CA THR A 25 -5.64 1.44 12.49
C THR A 25 -5.08 2.07 11.21
N ARG A 26 -4.14 1.39 10.54
CA ARG A 26 -3.55 1.88 9.29
C ARG A 26 -4.59 2.00 8.16
N ILE A 27 -5.50 1.04 8.08
CA ILE A 27 -6.61 1.07 7.10
C ILE A 27 -7.59 2.21 7.40
N PHE A 28 -7.90 2.43 8.68
CA PHE A 28 -8.73 3.56 9.09
C PHE A 28 -8.09 4.91 8.76
N GLU A 29 -6.77 5.05 8.96
CA GLU A 29 -6.02 6.25 8.57
C GLU A 29 -6.18 6.55 7.08
N HIS A 30 -5.93 5.57 6.20
CA HIS A 30 -6.11 5.71 4.75
C HIS A 30 -7.54 6.14 4.43
N ARG A 31 -8.55 5.46 4.98
CA ARG A 31 -9.97 5.79 4.75
C ARG A 31 -10.31 7.20 5.22
N SER A 32 -9.76 7.63 6.36
CA SER A 32 -10.02 8.96 6.92
C SER A 32 -9.37 10.10 6.12
N GLN A 33 -8.23 9.83 5.48
CA GLN A 33 -7.50 10.81 4.66
C GLN A 33 -8.21 11.15 3.37
N ILE A 34 -9.04 10.24 2.85
CA ILE A 34 -9.80 10.44 1.61
C ILE A 34 -10.76 11.62 1.72
N ASN A 35 -11.40 11.78 2.88
CA ASN A 35 -12.39 12.83 3.10
C ASN A 35 -11.77 14.19 3.44
N ARG A 36 -10.44 14.31 3.44
CA ARG A 36 -9.71 15.52 3.80
C ARG A 36 -9.10 16.15 2.56
N ASN A 37 -9.23 17.47 2.42
CA ASN A 37 -8.55 18.25 1.39
C ASN A 37 -7.05 18.36 1.70
N HIS A 38 -6.29 17.31 1.38
CA HIS A 38 -4.84 17.31 1.51
C HIS A 38 -4.20 17.99 0.30
N VAL A 39 -3.16 18.80 0.54
CA VAL A 39 -2.34 19.42 -0.51
C VAL A 39 -1.65 18.34 -1.37
N THR A 40 -1.30 17.20 -0.75
CA THR A 40 -0.67 16.05 -1.42
C THR A 40 -1.42 14.75 -1.03
N PRO A 41 -2.38 14.30 -1.84
CA PRO A 41 -3.09 13.04 -1.60
C PRO A 41 -2.15 11.82 -1.74
N SER A 42 -2.40 10.77 -0.95
CA SER A 42 -1.73 9.47 -1.12
C SER A 42 -2.13 8.83 -2.45
N THR A 43 -1.37 7.84 -2.94
CA THR A 43 -1.73 7.15 -4.20
C THR A 43 -3.10 6.46 -4.13
N VAL A 44 -3.44 5.90 -2.96
CA VAL A 44 -4.77 5.33 -2.67
C VAL A 44 -5.85 6.40 -2.79
N THR A 45 -5.67 7.56 -2.15
CA THR A 45 -6.63 8.67 -2.22
C THR A 45 -6.73 9.25 -3.63
N SER A 46 -5.61 9.46 -4.31
CA SER A 46 -5.55 9.98 -5.68
C SER A 46 -6.30 9.08 -6.65
N HIS A 47 -6.04 7.77 -6.62
CA HIS A 47 -6.74 6.80 -7.47
C HIS A 47 -8.25 6.84 -7.24
N ARG A 48 -8.66 6.83 -5.97
CA ARG A 48 -10.07 6.90 -5.60
C ARG A 48 -10.75 8.14 -6.17
N LEU A 49 -10.16 9.32 -5.98
CA LEU A 49 -10.74 10.59 -6.40
C LEU A 49 -10.74 10.78 -7.92
N GLN A 50 -9.71 10.29 -8.62
CA GLN A 50 -9.59 10.44 -10.07
C GLN A 50 -10.46 9.47 -10.86
N CYS A 51 -10.63 8.25 -10.33
CA CYS A 51 -11.38 7.20 -11.01
C CYS A 51 -12.81 7.03 -10.46
N ASP A 52 -13.18 7.74 -9.39
CA ASP A 52 -14.44 7.54 -8.67
C ASP A 52 -14.66 6.07 -8.25
N HIS A 53 -13.57 5.42 -7.86
CA HIS A 53 -13.56 4.03 -7.40
C HIS A 53 -13.63 3.96 -5.88
N ASP A 54 -13.72 2.75 -5.32
CA ASP A 54 -13.44 2.49 -3.90
C ASP A 54 -12.46 1.32 -3.74
N PHE A 55 -12.04 1.09 -2.50
CA PHE A 55 -11.18 -0.03 -2.13
C PHE A 55 -11.91 -1.02 -1.24
N ARG A 56 -11.44 -2.27 -1.24
CA ARG A 56 -11.98 -3.34 -0.40
C ARG A 56 -11.42 -3.22 1.03
N TRP A 57 -11.88 -2.20 1.76
CA TRP A 57 -11.37 -1.83 3.09
C TRP A 57 -11.49 -2.92 4.15
N ASP A 58 -12.50 -3.80 4.01
CA ASP A 58 -12.75 -4.91 4.94
C ASP A 58 -12.13 -6.24 4.46
N ASP A 59 -11.54 -6.28 3.25
CA ASP A 59 -10.90 -7.45 2.64
C ASP A 59 -9.42 -7.15 2.33
N VAL A 60 -8.70 -6.75 3.37
CA VAL A 60 -7.26 -6.44 3.31
C VAL A 60 -6.46 -7.70 3.54
N GLN A 61 -5.54 -7.99 2.61
CA GLN A 61 -4.72 -9.19 2.66
C GLN A 61 -3.40 -8.90 3.38
N VAL A 62 -3.03 -9.75 4.34
CA VAL A 62 -1.68 -9.76 4.91
C VAL A 62 -0.80 -10.61 4.00
N LEU A 63 0.26 -10.01 3.48
CA LEU A 63 1.20 -10.67 2.56
C LEU A 63 2.41 -11.28 3.29
N ASP A 64 2.83 -10.63 4.37
CA ASP A 64 3.95 -11.06 5.21
C ASP A 64 3.84 -10.46 6.60
N GLU A 65 4.38 -11.16 7.60
CA GLU A 65 4.44 -10.72 8.99
C GLU A 65 5.85 -10.92 9.54
N THR A 66 6.49 -9.82 9.96
CA THR A 66 7.86 -9.87 10.45
C THR A 66 8.14 -8.77 11.47
N SER A 67 8.78 -9.15 12.58
CA SER A 67 9.22 -8.20 13.60
C SER A 67 10.38 -7.33 13.12
N SER A 68 11.22 -7.83 12.21
CA SER A 68 12.38 -7.12 11.68
C SER A 68 11.96 -6.01 10.71
N TYR A 69 12.37 -4.78 11.03
CA TYR A 69 12.13 -3.62 10.16
C TYR A 69 12.76 -3.79 8.78
N TYR A 70 14.03 -4.18 8.72
CA TYR A 70 14.75 -4.33 7.45
C TYR A 70 14.16 -5.42 6.55
N LYS A 71 13.79 -6.57 7.13
CA LYS A 71 13.09 -7.63 6.37
C LYS A 71 11.73 -7.14 5.87
N ARG A 72 11.01 -6.33 6.67
CA ARG A 72 9.71 -5.77 6.27
C ARG A 72 9.83 -4.81 5.09
N LEU A 73 10.85 -3.95 5.06
CA LEU A 73 11.13 -3.07 3.93
C LEU A 73 11.39 -3.87 2.65
N ILE A 74 12.29 -4.86 2.71
CA ILE A 74 12.58 -5.71 1.55
C ILE A 74 11.32 -6.45 1.09
N SER A 75 10.55 -7.01 2.04
CA SER A 75 9.31 -7.72 1.75
C SER A 75 8.29 -6.83 1.02
N GLU A 76 8.03 -5.63 1.53
CA GLU A 76 7.17 -4.64 0.88
C GLU A 76 7.63 -4.35 -0.56
N MET A 77 8.92 -4.10 -0.76
CA MET A 77 9.48 -3.78 -2.08
C MET A 77 9.36 -4.96 -3.07
N LEU A 78 9.65 -6.19 -2.62
CA LEU A 78 9.49 -7.40 -3.42
C LEU A 78 8.03 -7.57 -3.87
N PHE A 79 7.10 -7.34 -2.95
CA PHE A 79 5.69 -7.43 -3.27
C PHE A 79 5.25 -6.33 -4.23
N ILE A 80 5.69 -5.08 -4.07
CA ILE A 80 5.44 -3.98 -5.02
C ILE A 80 5.96 -4.34 -6.41
N LYS A 81 7.21 -4.81 -6.54
CA LYS A 81 7.82 -5.18 -7.83
C LYS A 81 7.12 -6.35 -8.52
N ARG A 82 6.50 -7.25 -7.75
CA ARG A 82 5.74 -8.40 -8.27
C ARG A 82 4.31 -8.03 -8.70
N GLN A 83 3.83 -6.82 -8.39
CA GLN A 83 2.51 -6.39 -8.84
C GLN A 83 2.50 -6.20 -10.35
N LYS A 84 1.48 -6.75 -11.00
CA LYS A 84 1.21 -6.49 -12.42
C LYS A 84 0.68 -5.07 -12.63
N ASN A 85 -0.27 -4.66 -11.78
CA ASN A 85 -0.98 -3.37 -11.83
C ASN A 85 -0.94 -2.71 -10.44
N GLY A 86 0.24 -2.24 -10.04
CA GLY A 86 0.46 -1.61 -8.72
C GLY A 86 0.16 -0.10 -8.73
N LEU A 87 -0.43 0.40 -7.63
CA LEU A 87 -0.63 1.84 -7.38
C LEU A 87 0.57 2.52 -6.73
N ASN A 88 1.52 1.75 -6.22
CA ASN A 88 2.74 2.27 -5.60
C ASN A 88 3.58 3.08 -6.60
N LEU A 89 4.23 4.15 -6.13
CA LEU A 89 5.12 4.95 -6.96
C LEU A 89 6.46 4.24 -7.10
N GLN A 90 7.18 4.47 -8.21
CA GLN A 90 8.51 3.86 -8.40
C GLN A 90 9.50 4.29 -7.31
N THR A 91 9.34 5.52 -6.81
CA THR A 91 10.05 6.08 -5.64
C THR A 91 9.91 5.24 -4.38
N ASP A 92 8.81 4.50 -4.22
CA ASP A 92 8.58 3.61 -3.08
C ASP A 92 9.58 2.44 -3.06
N THR A 93 10.31 2.22 -4.17
CA THR A 93 11.31 1.15 -4.31
C THR A 93 12.75 1.65 -4.53
N GLU A 94 12.99 2.96 -4.52
CA GLU A 94 14.30 3.54 -4.90
C GLU A 94 15.42 3.27 -3.90
N ASN A 95 15.10 3.06 -2.63
CA ASN A 95 16.10 2.78 -1.58
C ASN A 95 16.56 1.31 -1.53
N LEU A 96 16.30 0.52 -2.58
CA LEU A 96 16.71 -0.88 -2.62
C LEU A 96 18.18 -0.95 -3.04
N PRO A 97 19.06 -1.61 -2.27
CA PRO A 97 20.38 -1.97 -2.75
C PRO A 97 20.23 -2.79 -4.05
N SER A 98 21.02 -2.46 -5.07
CA SER A 98 20.99 -3.09 -6.40
C SER A 98 21.16 -4.62 -6.38
N LEU A 99 21.63 -5.17 -5.26
CA LEU A 99 21.80 -6.62 -5.01
C LEU A 99 20.49 -7.42 -5.03
N TYR A 100 19.34 -6.75 -4.94
CA TYR A 100 18.01 -7.37 -4.92
C TYR A 100 17.16 -7.05 -6.17
N LEU A 101 17.75 -6.40 -7.18
CA LEU A 101 17.18 -6.24 -8.53
C LEU A 101 17.64 -7.38 -9.44
#